data_AF-A0A2V9ATT9-F1
#
_entry.id   AF-A0A2V9ATT9-F1
#
_cell.length_a   1.000
_cell.length_b   1.000
_cell.length_c   1.000
_cell.angle_alpha   90.00
_cell.angle_beta   90.00
_cell.angle_gamma   90.00
#
_symmetry.space_group_name_H-M   'P 1'
#
loop_
_entity.id
_entity.type
_entity.pdbx_description
1 polymer ?
#
loop_
_entity_poly.entity_id
_entity_poly.type
_entity_poly.pdbx_seq_one_letter_code
_entity_poly.pdbx_strand_id
1 'polypeptide(L)'
;MSFSAFSSKFDAFLHDPQTNPLTADAMAGYNLFRGKANCNSCHLDGRSTAPTPPPPEGMAPNSEDTGAAANSRPLFTCFGSSNLGLPLNPRDAFFYQTTPDFFGFTANPFGFGYRDLGLGTFLRSGFGSWASPNSDWTQFAPASDGLMQTSTARNVAMTPSKCPTTEAPGPYFQKEFFHNGYIKSLKQLVHFYNTRDVYPFDVTSGHCPSGTIEKVTCWPKPEVPNNMDMTIGKLGLSDTEENQIVAFLQTLTDGFTTPYPDINAYTGQCQTGGSAATQGNESLILTPPLPPCASAVCGVSPVPNPPIQ
;
A
#
# COMPACT_ATOMS: atom_id res chain seq x y z
N MET A 1 -19.94 19.99 -10.63
CA MET A 1 -18.78 19.39 -9.96
C MET A 1 -18.47 18.07 -10.64
N SER A 2 -17.23 17.86 -11.09
CA SER A 2 -16.78 16.54 -11.53
C SER A 2 -16.36 15.74 -10.30
N PHE A 3 -16.81 14.49 -10.16
CA PHE A 3 -16.38 13.60 -9.07
C PHE A 3 -14.91 13.16 -9.25
N SER A 4 -14.41 13.15 -10.48
CA SER A 4 -13.00 12.90 -10.80
C SER A 4 -12.43 14.10 -11.56
N ALA A 5 -11.64 14.92 -10.86
CA ALA A 5 -11.21 16.22 -11.36
C ALA A 5 -10.07 16.13 -12.39
N PHE A 6 -9.19 15.13 -12.28
CA PHE A 6 -8.01 14.98 -13.15
C PHE A 6 -7.22 16.30 -13.24
N SER A 7 -6.85 16.81 -12.07
CA SER A 7 -6.36 18.16 -11.83
C SER A 7 -4.98 18.19 -11.17
N SER A 8 -4.28 17.06 -11.17
CA SER A 8 -2.95 16.93 -10.56
C SER A 8 -1.86 17.56 -11.42
N LYS A 9 -0.65 17.71 -10.84
CA LYS A 9 0.53 18.17 -11.59
C LYS A 9 0.84 17.20 -12.75
N PHE A 10 0.67 15.90 -12.53
CA PHE A 10 0.87 14.90 -13.57
C PHE A 10 -0.17 15.01 -14.69
N ASP A 11 -1.44 15.29 -14.38
CA ASP A 11 -2.47 15.52 -15.41
C ASP A 11 -2.13 16.76 -16.27
N ALA A 12 -1.65 17.84 -15.64
CA ALA A 12 -1.19 19.03 -16.36
C ALA A 12 0.04 18.75 -17.24
N PHE A 13 0.97 17.93 -16.74
CA PHE A 13 2.11 17.44 -17.51
C PHE A 13 1.66 16.61 -18.73
N LEU A 14 0.72 15.69 -18.58
CA LEU A 14 0.20 14.89 -19.70
C LEU A 14 -0.49 15.75 -20.77
N HIS A 15 -1.14 16.85 -20.36
CA HIS A 15 -1.81 17.78 -21.27
C HIS A 15 -0.81 18.66 -22.04
N ASP A 16 0.14 19.27 -21.34
CA ASP A 16 1.18 20.12 -21.93
C ASP A 16 2.50 20.00 -21.17
N PRO A 17 3.39 19.07 -21.58
CA PRO A 17 4.67 18.83 -20.94
C PRO A 17 5.63 20.04 -20.98
N GLN A 18 5.50 20.91 -21.98
CA GLN A 18 6.38 22.07 -22.16
C GLN A 18 6.01 23.17 -21.17
N THR A 19 4.71 23.42 -20.99
CA THR A 19 4.22 24.41 -20.03
C THR A 19 4.23 23.87 -18.60
N ASN A 20 4.02 22.57 -18.42
CA ASN A 20 3.92 21.93 -17.11
C ASN A 20 4.95 20.81 -16.90
N PRO A 21 6.26 21.07 -17.06
CA PRO A 21 7.26 20.03 -16.90
C PRO A 21 7.25 19.48 -15.47
N LEU A 22 7.51 18.18 -15.34
CA LEU A 22 7.89 17.58 -14.07
C LEU A 22 9.32 17.99 -13.71
N THR A 23 9.66 17.95 -12.42
CA THR A 23 11.06 18.08 -12.00
C THR A 23 11.89 16.90 -12.50
N ALA A 24 13.21 17.04 -12.54
CA ALA A 24 14.10 15.95 -12.94
C ALA A 24 13.88 14.68 -12.09
N ASP A 25 13.74 14.84 -10.76
CA ASP A 25 13.49 13.72 -9.86
C ASP A 25 12.11 13.09 -10.05
N ALA A 26 11.05 13.89 -10.23
CA ALA A 26 9.72 13.34 -10.50
C ALA A 26 9.65 12.62 -11.86
N MET A 27 10.40 13.11 -12.87
CA MET A 27 10.52 12.43 -14.16
C MET A 27 11.30 11.11 -14.04
N ALA A 28 12.42 11.12 -13.31
CA ALA A 28 13.19 9.90 -13.02
C ALA A 28 12.33 8.88 -12.26
N GLY A 29 11.56 9.34 -11.27
CA GLY A 29 10.58 8.54 -10.53
C GLY A 29 9.51 7.93 -11.42
N TYR A 30 8.96 8.69 -12.36
CA TYR A 30 7.99 8.18 -13.32
C TYR A 30 8.59 7.08 -14.21
N ASN A 31 9.85 7.25 -14.66
CA ASN A 31 10.57 6.23 -15.42
C ASN A 31 10.84 4.96 -14.59
N LEU A 32 11.21 5.10 -13.32
CA LEU A 32 11.37 3.97 -12.40
C LEU A 32 10.03 3.24 -12.19
N PHE A 33 8.95 3.99 -11.96
CA PHE A 33 7.60 3.47 -11.74
C PHE A 33 7.11 2.57 -12.89
N ARG A 34 7.38 2.96 -14.14
CA ARG A 34 7.01 2.19 -15.36
C ARG A 34 8.08 1.21 -15.85
N GLY A 35 9.23 1.15 -15.17
CA GLY A 35 10.37 0.33 -15.53
C GLY A 35 10.87 -0.47 -14.33
N LYS A 36 12.06 -0.13 -13.81
CA LYS A 36 12.79 -0.89 -12.77
C LYS A 36 11.94 -1.26 -11.56
N ALA A 37 11.12 -0.34 -11.06
CA ALA A 37 10.31 -0.55 -9.86
C ALA A 37 9.05 -1.40 -10.12
N ASN A 38 8.72 -1.64 -11.40
CA ASN A 38 7.61 -2.48 -11.85
C ASN A 38 6.23 -2.09 -11.27
N CYS A 39 6.07 -0.86 -10.78
CA CYS A 39 4.82 -0.41 -10.16
C CYS A 39 3.67 -0.37 -11.18
N ASN A 40 3.98 -0.03 -12.42
CA ASN A 40 3.01 0.05 -13.53
C ASN A 40 2.43 -1.31 -13.95
N SER A 41 2.90 -2.43 -13.41
CA SER A 41 2.31 -3.75 -13.68
C SER A 41 0.94 -3.93 -12.99
N CYS A 42 0.70 -3.20 -11.90
CA CYS A 42 -0.56 -3.17 -11.17
C CYS A 42 -1.17 -1.76 -11.10
N HIS A 43 -0.36 -0.71 -11.00
CA HIS A 43 -0.82 0.67 -10.91
C HIS A 43 -0.78 1.38 -12.26
N LEU A 44 -1.62 0.92 -13.19
CA LEU A 44 -1.55 1.29 -14.61
C LEU A 44 -1.69 2.79 -14.88
N ASP A 45 -0.69 3.36 -15.56
CA ASP A 45 -0.67 4.73 -16.09
C ASP A 45 -1.29 4.84 -17.50
N GLY A 46 -1.96 3.77 -17.96
CA GLY A 46 -2.55 3.68 -19.29
C GLY A 46 -1.57 3.31 -20.39
N ARG A 47 -0.30 3.06 -20.10
CA ARG A 47 0.70 2.49 -21.01
C ARG A 47 1.04 1.06 -20.61
N SER A 48 1.75 0.34 -21.47
CA SER A 48 2.29 -0.96 -21.08
C SER A 48 3.40 -0.77 -20.07
N THR A 49 3.65 -1.80 -19.25
CA THR A 49 4.90 -1.84 -18.50
C THR A 49 5.98 -2.30 -19.47
N ALA A 50 7.15 -1.69 -19.44
CA ALA A 50 8.34 -2.22 -20.10
C ALA A 50 9.14 -2.98 -19.03
N PRO A 51 8.83 -4.27 -18.75
CA PRO A 51 9.55 -5.01 -17.73
C PRO A 51 10.94 -5.25 -18.32
N THR A 52 11.95 -4.65 -17.72
CA THR A 52 13.31 -4.98 -18.11
C THR A 52 13.64 -6.34 -17.48
N PRO A 53 14.21 -7.30 -18.21
CA PRO A 53 15.05 -8.31 -17.56
C PRO A 53 16.07 -7.55 -16.69
N PRO A 54 16.40 -8.01 -15.47
CA PRO A 54 17.41 -7.34 -14.68
C PRO A 54 18.68 -7.27 -15.52
N PRO A 55 19.18 -6.06 -15.83
CA PRO A 55 20.48 -5.93 -16.47
C PRO A 55 21.56 -6.50 -15.52
N PRO A 56 22.74 -6.89 -16.02
CA PRO A 56 23.86 -7.24 -15.16
C PRO A 56 24.06 -6.18 -14.06
N GLU A 57 24.43 -6.60 -12.85
CA GLU A 57 24.62 -5.69 -11.70
C GLU A 57 25.41 -4.44 -12.12
N GLY A 58 24.84 -3.25 -11.86
CA GLY A 58 25.45 -1.96 -12.18
C GLY A 58 25.03 -1.30 -13.49
N MET A 59 24.10 -1.88 -14.27
CA MET A 59 23.51 -1.23 -15.45
C MET A 59 22.08 -0.74 -15.20
N ALA A 60 21.75 0.46 -15.67
CA ALA A 60 20.38 0.95 -15.68
C ALA A 60 19.55 0.20 -16.76
N PRO A 61 18.28 -0.11 -16.48
CA PRO A 61 17.41 -0.75 -17.47
C PRO A 61 17.24 0.10 -18.73
N ASN A 62 17.25 -0.55 -19.90
CA ASN A 62 17.28 0.09 -21.22
C ASN A 62 15.98 -0.10 -22.04
N SER A 63 14.92 -0.65 -21.44
CA SER A 63 13.63 -0.81 -22.13
C SER A 63 12.70 0.34 -21.74
N GLU A 64 12.35 1.16 -22.73
CA GLU A 64 11.34 2.20 -22.61
C GLU A 64 10.09 1.79 -23.40
N ASP A 65 8.91 1.91 -22.79
CA ASP A 65 7.65 1.82 -23.53
C ASP A 65 7.49 3.09 -24.39
N THR A 66 7.51 2.90 -25.71
CA THR A 66 7.26 3.94 -26.73
C THR A 66 5.82 3.92 -27.27
N GLY A 67 4.98 3.03 -26.73
CA GLY A 67 3.57 2.93 -27.07
C GLY A 67 2.76 4.17 -26.68
N ALA A 68 1.72 4.45 -27.47
CA ALA A 68 0.75 5.47 -27.12
C ALA A 68 -0.06 5.04 -25.88
N ALA A 69 -0.33 5.98 -24.97
CA ALA A 69 -1.20 5.70 -23.83
C ALA A 69 -2.61 5.37 -24.32
N ALA A 70 -3.17 4.26 -23.83
CA ALA A 70 -4.55 3.86 -24.07
C ALA A 70 -5.56 4.81 -23.39
N ASN A 71 -5.12 5.61 -22.41
CA ASN A 71 -5.94 6.59 -21.71
C ASN A 71 -5.12 7.83 -21.31
N SER A 72 -5.63 9.02 -21.61
CA SER A 72 -5.04 10.31 -21.20
C SER A 72 -5.37 10.71 -19.75
N ARG A 73 -6.17 9.89 -19.06
CA ARG A 73 -6.62 10.05 -17.67
C ARG A 73 -6.34 8.77 -16.87
N PRO A 74 -5.06 8.48 -16.57
CA PRO A 74 -4.66 7.23 -15.93
C PRO A 74 -5.29 7.07 -14.56
N LEU A 75 -5.83 5.89 -14.25
CA LEU A 75 -6.43 5.62 -12.94
C LEU A 75 -5.42 5.07 -11.93
N PHE A 76 -4.21 4.68 -12.37
CA PHE A 76 -3.15 4.12 -11.52
C PHE A 76 -3.61 2.92 -10.68
N THR A 77 -4.45 2.08 -11.28
CA THR A 77 -4.89 0.79 -10.76
C THR A 77 -5.35 -0.08 -11.93
N CYS A 78 -5.11 -1.38 -11.84
CA CYS A 78 -5.65 -2.40 -12.73
C CYS A 78 -7.01 -2.93 -12.25
N PHE A 79 -7.50 -2.50 -11.08
CA PHE A 79 -8.67 -3.03 -10.36
C PHE A 79 -8.59 -4.51 -9.97
N GLY A 80 -7.48 -5.18 -10.27
CA GLY A 80 -7.17 -6.51 -9.78
C GLY A 80 -6.90 -6.54 -8.28
N SER A 81 -6.56 -7.71 -7.75
CA SER A 81 -6.23 -7.90 -6.34
C SER A 81 -4.94 -8.69 -6.21
N SER A 82 -4.15 -8.38 -5.18
CA SER A 82 -2.88 -9.04 -4.89
C SER A 82 -2.69 -9.15 -3.38
N ASN A 83 -2.03 -10.21 -2.92
CA ASN A 83 -1.56 -10.30 -1.54
C ASN A 83 -0.07 -9.93 -1.52
N LEU A 84 0.24 -8.79 -0.91
CA LEU A 84 1.61 -8.30 -0.84
C LEU A 84 2.39 -8.80 0.37
N GLY A 85 1.80 -9.67 1.19
CA GLY A 85 2.45 -10.21 2.37
C GLY A 85 2.64 -9.17 3.48
N LEU A 86 1.70 -8.24 3.64
CA LEU A 86 1.80 -7.21 4.67
C LEU A 86 1.69 -7.85 6.07
N PRO A 87 2.50 -7.42 7.05
CA PRO A 87 2.35 -7.88 8.42
C PRO A 87 1.03 -7.44 9.06
N LEU A 88 0.60 -8.20 10.06
CA LEU A 88 -0.47 -7.78 10.96
C LEU A 88 -0.04 -6.50 11.69
N ASN A 89 -0.93 -5.50 11.74
CA ASN A 89 -0.70 -4.27 12.47
C ASN A 89 -1.37 -4.34 13.86
N PRO A 90 -0.63 -4.58 14.96
CA PRO A 90 -1.24 -4.74 16.29
C PRO A 90 -1.85 -3.44 16.83
N ARG A 91 -1.62 -2.29 16.18
CA ARG A 91 -2.24 -1.01 16.53
C ARG A 91 -3.64 -0.82 15.95
N ASP A 92 -4.10 -1.71 15.08
CA ASP A 92 -5.48 -1.64 14.61
C ASP A 92 -6.43 -1.81 15.80
N ALA A 93 -7.27 -0.79 16.04
CA ALA A 93 -8.21 -0.77 17.14
C ALA A 93 -9.19 -1.95 17.06
N PHE A 94 -9.44 -2.48 15.87
CA PHE A 94 -10.32 -3.61 15.63
C PHE A 94 -9.93 -4.85 16.47
N PHE A 95 -8.65 -5.10 16.70
CA PHE A 95 -8.20 -6.25 17.52
C PHE A 95 -8.58 -6.15 19.00
N TYR A 96 -8.99 -4.96 19.47
CA TYR A 96 -9.37 -4.69 20.85
C TYR A 96 -10.87 -4.47 21.04
N GLN A 97 -11.67 -4.50 19.98
CA GLN A 97 -13.13 -4.35 20.03
C GLN A 97 -13.82 -5.69 20.36
N THR A 98 -13.37 -6.34 21.43
CA THR A 98 -13.79 -7.69 21.84
C THR A 98 -14.90 -7.69 22.88
N THR A 99 -15.38 -6.52 23.28
CA THR A 99 -16.47 -6.34 24.24
C THR A 99 -17.68 -5.74 23.55
N PRO A 100 -18.91 -6.15 23.91
CA PRO A 100 -20.12 -5.53 23.38
C PRO A 100 -20.17 -4.04 23.66
N ASP A 101 -20.60 -3.25 22.67
CA ASP A 101 -20.99 -1.86 22.87
C ASP A 101 -22.32 -1.77 23.65
N PHE A 102 -22.83 -0.55 23.83
CA PHE A 102 -24.08 -0.32 24.56
C PHE A 102 -25.33 -0.86 23.84
N PHE A 103 -25.24 -1.24 22.57
CA PHE A 103 -26.28 -1.95 21.81
C PHE A 103 -26.12 -3.47 21.86
N GLY A 104 -25.08 -3.99 22.52
CA GLY A 104 -24.76 -5.41 22.59
C GLY A 104 -23.97 -5.92 21.38
N PHE A 105 -23.52 -5.05 20.47
CA PHE A 105 -22.74 -5.43 19.30
C PHE A 105 -21.25 -5.56 19.65
N THR A 106 -20.64 -6.70 19.34
CA THR A 106 -19.18 -6.90 19.46
C THR A 106 -18.57 -6.92 18.08
N ALA A 107 -17.81 -5.88 17.72
CA ALA A 107 -17.26 -5.74 16.38
C ALA A 107 -16.24 -6.84 16.04
N ASN A 108 -15.39 -7.22 16.99
CA ASN A 108 -14.43 -8.32 16.82
C ASN A 108 -14.42 -9.24 18.05
N PRO A 109 -15.30 -10.24 18.13
CA PRO A 109 -15.33 -11.16 19.26
C PRO A 109 -14.08 -12.07 19.33
N PHE A 110 -13.24 -12.09 18.29
CA PHE A 110 -12.08 -12.97 18.18
C PHE A 110 -10.75 -12.31 18.56
N GLY A 111 -10.73 -10.98 18.68
CA GLY A 111 -9.51 -10.20 18.92
C GLY A 111 -8.40 -10.58 17.95
N PHE A 112 -7.21 -10.89 18.46
CA PHE A 112 -6.04 -11.35 17.69
C PHE A 112 -6.19 -12.74 17.05
N GLY A 113 -7.30 -13.45 17.27
CA GLY A 113 -7.66 -14.65 16.49
C GLY A 113 -8.27 -14.32 15.12
N TYR A 114 -8.60 -13.07 14.85
CA TYR A 114 -9.00 -12.64 13.51
C TYR A 114 -7.81 -12.61 12.54
N ARG A 115 -8.07 -12.89 11.26
CA ARG A 115 -7.16 -12.69 10.14
C ARG A 115 -7.95 -12.05 8.99
N ASP A 116 -7.43 -10.99 8.40
CA ASP A 116 -8.07 -10.38 7.24
C ASP A 116 -7.76 -11.19 5.96
N LEU A 117 -8.66 -12.10 5.58
CA LEU A 117 -8.53 -12.87 4.33
C LEU A 117 -8.96 -12.08 3.08
N GLY A 118 -9.39 -10.82 3.22
CA GLY A 118 -9.73 -9.94 2.10
C GLY A 118 -10.78 -10.55 1.16
N LEU A 119 -10.42 -10.67 -0.12
CA LEU A 119 -11.29 -11.25 -1.15
C LEU A 119 -11.75 -12.67 -0.80
N GLY A 120 -10.91 -13.47 -0.14
CA GLY A 120 -11.26 -14.81 0.34
C GLY A 120 -12.46 -14.79 1.31
N THR A 121 -12.48 -13.87 2.27
CA THR A 121 -13.62 -13.67 3.18
C THR A 121 -14.88 -13.28 2.41
N PHE A 122 -14.77 -12.35 1.46
CA PHE A 122 -15.90 -11.92 0.63
C PHE A 122 -16.52 -13.09 -0.14
N LEU A 123 -15.69 -13.90 -0.80
CA LEU A 123 -16.16 -15.04 -1.60
C LEU A 123 -16.84 -16.11 -0.73
N ARG A 124 -16.49 -16.21 0.55
CA ARG A 124 -17.11 -17.10 1.52
C ARG A 124 -18.43 -16.59 2.10
N SER A 125 -18.78 -15.33 1.86
CA SER A 125 -19.75 -14.63 2.72
C SER A 125 -19.35 -14.73 4.21
N GLY A 126 -18.04 -14.64 4.47
CA GLY A 126 -17.45 -14.88 5.78
C GLY A 126 -17.71 -13.74 6.78
N PHE A 127 -17.10 -13.87 7.96
CA PHE A 127 -17.25 -12.90 9.03
C PHE A 127 -17.00 -11.45 8.56
N GLY A 128 -17.92 -10.55 8.87
CA GLY A 128 -17.85 -9.13 8.49
C GLY A 128 -18.18 -8.82 7.03
N SER A 129 -18.50 -9.83 6.21
CA SER A 129 -18.90 -9.64 4.81
C SER A 129 -20.40 -9.85 4.59
N TRP A 130 -20.93 -9.30 3.50
CA TRP A 130 -22.27 -9.60 3.02
C TRP A 130 -22.28 -10.93 2.25
N ALA A 131 -23.48 -11.43 1.92
CA ALA A 131 -23.60 -12.59 1.04
C ALA A 131 -22.93 -12.33 -0.31
N SER A 132 -22.04 -13.24 -0.72
CA SER A 132 -21.46 -13.24 -2.06
C SER A 132 -22.61 -13.29 -3.08
N PRO A 133 -22.58 -12.44 -4.12
CA PRO A 133 -23.67 -12.37 -5.10
C PRO A 133 -23.75 -13.64 -5.97
N ASN A 134 -22.72 -14.48 -5.97
CA ASN A 134 -22.71 -15.75 -6.68
C ASN A 134 -22.03 -16.83 -5.82
N SER A 135 -22.81 -17.82 -5.42
CA SER A 135 -22.34 -18.94 -4.59
C SER A 135 -21.29 -19.81 -5.28
N ASP A 136 -21.29 -19.87 -6.61
CA ASP A 136 -20.31 -20.66 -7.37
C ASP A 136 -18.89 -20.11 -7.24
N TRP A 137 -18.73 -18.84 -6.87
CA TRP A 137 -17.41 -18.23 -6.68
C TRP A 137 -16.74 -18.63 -5.37
N THR A 138 -17.49 -19.20 -4.42
CA THR A 138 -16.97 -19.67 -3.13
C THR A 138 -15.80 -20.63 -3.29
N GLN A 139 -15.77 -21.41 -4.39
CA GLN A 139 -14.68 -22.34 -4.70
C GLN A 139 -13.31 -21.66 -4.93
N PHE A 140 -13.28 -20.38 -5.33
CA PHE A 140 -12.05 -19.63 -5.61
C PHE A 140 -11.46 -18.95 -4.37
N ALA A 141 -12.18 -18.98 -3.26
CA ALA A 141 -11.79 -18.29 -2.04
C ALA A 141 -10.41 -18.74 -1.48
N PRO A 142 -10.00 -20.03 -1.47
CA PRO A 142 -8.67 -20.43 -1.00
C PRO A 142 -7.53 -19.80 -1.79
N ALA A 143 -7.70 -19.67 -3.11
CA ALA A 143 -6.74 -19.02 -4.00
C ALA A 143 -6.81 -17.48 -3.93
N SER A 144 -7.79 -16.94 -3.18
CA SER A 144 -8.03 -15.51 -3.02
C SER A 144 -7.79 -15.00 -1.59
N ASP A 145 -7.51 -15.89 -0.64
CA ASP A 145 -7.24 -15.53 0.74
C ASP A 145 -6.02 -14.60 0.82
N GLY A 146 -6.18 -13.45 1.47
CA GLY A 146 -5.19 -12.39 1.62
C GLY A 146 -5.12 -11.40 0.46
N LEU A 147 -5.83 -11.65 -0.66
CA LEU A 147 -5.84 -10.71 -1.79
C LEU A 147 -6.63 -9.45 -1.42
N MET A 148 -5.99 -8.30 -1.60
CA MET A 148 -6.59 -6.97 -1.45
C MET A 148 -6.61 -6.27 -2.80
N GLN A 149 -7.67 -5.49 -3.07
CA GLN A 149 -7.77 -4.75 -4.32
C GLN A 149 -6.62 -3.74 -4.45
N THR A 150 -6.00 -3.69 -5.62
CA THR A 150 -5.00 -2.68 -5.97
C THR A 150 -5.65 -1.30 -5.96
N SER A 151 -5.32 -0.48 -4.98
CA SER A 151 -5.86 0.88 -4.85
C SER A 151 -5.27 1.83 -5.91
N THR A 152 -6.00 2.88 -6.27
CA THR A 152 -5.46 3.95 -7.13
C THR A 152 -4.29 4.66 -6.44
N ALA A 153 -3.24 4.99 -7.21
CA ALA A 153 -2.17 5.86 -6.72
C ALA A 153 -2.51 7.36 -6.80
N ARG A 154 -3.66 7.74 -7.39
CA ARG A 154 -4.11 9.15 -7.35
C ARG A 154 -4.34 9.59 -5.92
N ASN A 155 -3.91 10.80 -5.59
CA ASN A 155 -4.04 11.36 -4.24
C ASN A 155 -3.37 10.53 -3.13
N VAL A 156 -2.47 9.60 -3.48
CA VAL A 156 -1.71 8.83 -2.50
C VAL A 156 -0.91 9.74 -1.57
N ALA A 157 -0.36 10.83 -2.12
CA ALA A 157 0.36 11.87 -1.38
C ALA A 157 -0.52 13.03 -0.90
N MET A 158 -1.85 12.96 -1.09
CA MET A 158 -2.75 14.03 -0.67
C MET A 158 -2.71 14.18 0.85
N THR A 159 -2.49 15.42 1.27
CA THR A 159 -2.35 15.85 2.66
C THR A 159 -3.04 17.19 2.87
N PRO A 160 -3.39 17.55 4.12
CA PRO A 160 -3.86 18.89 4.44
C PRO A 160 -2.80 19.95 4.11
N SER A 161 -3.19 21.11 3.58
CA SER A 161 -2.26 22.16 3.12
C SER A 161 -1.25 22.63 4.16
N LYS A 162 -1.61 22.64 5.45
CA LYS A 162 -0.70 23.01 6.55
C LYS A 162 0.41 22.00 6.78
N CYS A 163 0.23 20.76 6.32
CA CYS A 163 1.18 19.65 6.44
C CYS A 163 1.43 19.08 5.03
N PRO A 164 2.14 19.82 4.16
CA PRO A 164 2.07 19.66 2.70
C PRO A 164 2.71 18.38 2.14
N THR A 165 3.13 17.48 3.02
CA THR A 165 3.80 16.24 2.67
C THR A 165 3.49 15.17 3.70
N THR A 166 3.59 13.91 3.28
CA THR A 166 3.61 12.75 4.17
C THR A 166 5.00 12.46 4.72
N GLU A 167 6.03 13.14 4.20
CA GLU A 167 7.44 12.86 4.48
C GLU A 167 8.00 13.78 5.58
N ALA A 168 8.55 13.17 6.63
CA ALA A 168 9.37 13.83 7.64
C ALA A 168 10.69 14.40 7.05
N PRO A 169 11.38 15.37 7.70
CA PRO A 169 11.21 15.84 9.08
C PRO A 169 10.46 17.17 9.26
N GLY A 170 10.03 17.83 8.18
CA GLY A 170 9.30 19.10 8.23
C GLY A 170 7.88 18.94 8.83
N PRO A 171 7.01 19.96 8.79
CA PRO A 171 5.62 19.73 9.15
C PRO A 171 5.00 18.72 8.17
N TYR A 172 4.71 17.51 8.65
CA TYR A 172 4.14 16.43 7.83
C TYR A 172 2.83 15.89 8.40
N PHE A 173 2.01 15.33 7.52
CA PHE A 173 0.82 14.58 7.89
C PHE A 173 1.16 13.08 7.90
N GLN A 174 1.12 12.46 9.07
CA GLN A 174 1.32 11.01 9.18
C GLN A 174 0.09 10.28 8.62
N LYS A 175 0.18 9.87 7.36
CA LYS A 175 -0.87 9.14 6.66
C LYS A 175 -0.71 7.64 6.88
N GLU A 176 -1.82 6.91 6.90
CA GLU A 176 -1.81 5.45 6.98
C GLU A 176 -1.94 4.86 5.58
N PHE A 177 -1.08 3.91 5.24
CA PHE A 177 -1.05 3.26 3.93
C PHE A 177 -1.29 1.75 4.05
N PHE A 178 -1.66 1.14 2.91
CA PHE A 178 -2.23 -0.20 2.81
C PHE A 178 -3.56 -0.37 3.57
N HIS A 179 -4.14 -1.56 3.50
CA HIS A 179 -5.47 -1.85 4.03
C HIS A 179 -5.56 -1.78 5.56
N ASN A 180 -4.45 -2.03 6.27
CA ASN A 180 -4.41 -2.05 7.75
C ASN A 180 -3.61 -0.89 8.36
N GLY A 181 -3.18 0.08 7.54
CA GLY A 181 -2.46 1.26 8.00
C GLY A 181 -1.07 1.02 8.59
N TYR A 182 -0.45 -0.14 8.39
CA TYR A 182 0.86 -0.48 8.97
C TYR A 182 1.97 0.52 8.59
N ILE A 183 1.93 1.01 7.36
CA ILE A 183 2.91 1.94 6.78
C ILE A 183 2.48 3.38 6.99
N LYS A 184 3.43 4.29 7.29
CA LYS A 184 3.13 5.65 7.73
C LYS A 184 3.66 6.79 6.85
N SER A 185 4.45 6.50 5.81
CA SER A 185 4.97 7.49 4.84
C SER A 185 5.03 6.89 3.43
N LEU A 186 5.15 7.73 2.40
CA LEU A 186 5.39 7.24 1.03
C LEU A 186 6.77 6.60 0.92
N LYS A 187 7.78 7.12 1.61
CA LYS A 187 9.11 6.49 1.68
C LYS A 187 9.01 5.05 2.17
N GLN A 188 8.33 4.79 3.29
CA GLN A 188 8.13 3.44 3.79
C GLN A 188 7.30 2.58 2.83
N LEU A 189 6.29 3.16 2.16
CA LEU A 189 5.49 2.45 1.18
C LEU A 189 6.37 1.93 0.03
N VAL A 190 7.15 2.80 -0.59
CA VAL A 190 8.08 2.42 -1.67
C VAL A 190 9.14 1.44 -1.16
N HIS A 191 9.67 1.66 0.04
CA HIS A 191 10.68 0.80 0.63
C HIS A 191 10.18 -0.62 0.92
N PHE A 192 8.90 -0.79 1.30
CA PHE A 192 8.27 -2.10 1.43
C PHE A 192 8.29 -2.87 0.11
N TYR A 193 7.85 -2.25 -0.98
CA TYR A 193 7.92 -2.85 -2.32
C TYR A 193 9.35 -3.21 -2.72
N ASN A 194 10.33 -2.38 -2.34
CA ASN A 194 11.73 -2.61 -2.68
C ASN A 194 12.39 -3.75 -1.88
N THR A 195 12.03 -3.92 -0.60
CA THR A 195 12.88 -4.67 0.34
C THR A 195 12.18 -5.72 1.19
N ARG A 196 10.86 -5.93 1.08
CA ARG A 196 10.16 -6.93 1.93
C ARG A 196 10.77 -8.34 1.81
N ASP A 197 11.21 -8.73 0.62
CA ASP A 197 11.82 -10.03 0.34
C ASP A 197 13.36 -9.99 0.48
N VAL A 198 13.92 -8.83 0.83
CA VAL A 198 15.35 -8.66 1.17
C VAL A 198 15.55 -8.82 2.68
N TYR A 199 14.64 -8.27 3.48
CA TYR A 199 14.71 -8.32 4.94
C TYR A 199 13.51 -9.03 5.61
N PRO A 200 13.06 -10.22 5.15
CA PRO A 200 11.98 -10.94 5.79
C PRO A 200 12.44 -11.59 7.11
N PHE A 201 11.63 -11.46 8.15
CA PHE A 201 11.87 -12.12 9.44
C PHE A 201 10.62 -12.88 9.89
N ASP A 202 10.81 -14.09 10.42
CA ASP A 202 9.73 -14.88 11.04
C ASP A 202 9.44 -14.39 12.47
N VAL A 203 9.02 -13.14 12.58
CA VAL A 203 8.61 -12.46 13.82
C VAL A 203 7.32 -11.69 13.58
N THR A 204 6.62 -11.30 14.63
CA THR A 204 5.49 -10.37 14.55
C THR A 204 5.95 -8.93 14.76
N SER A 205 5.11 -7.95 14.38
CA SER A 205 5.41 -6.53 14.61
C SER A 205 5.74 -6.25 16.08
N GLY A 206 6.75 -5.42 16.30
CA GLY A 206 7.35 -5.12 17.61
C GLY A 206 8.47 -6.09 18.03
N HIS A 207 8.71 -7.18 17.30
CA HIS A 207 9.66 -8.24 17.69
C HIS A 207 10.86 -8.38 16.75
N CYS A 208 11.17 -7.34 15.96
CA CYS A 208 12.34 -7.33 15.10
C CYS A 208 13.64 -7.57 15.90
N PRO A 209 14.59 -8.38 15.40
CA PRO A 209 15.83 -8.68 16.11
C PRO A 209 16.67 -7.44 16.41
N SER A 210 17.45 -7.51 17.50
CA SER A 210 18.40 -6.45 17.85
C SER A 210 19.36 -6.15 16.69
N GLY A 211 19.63 -4.86 16.44
CA GLY A 211 20.45 -4.40 15.32
C GLY A 211 19.69 -4.21 14.01
N THR A 212 18.40 -4.56 13.96
CA THR A 212 17.50 -4.26 12.84
C THR A 212 16.51 -3.15 13.19
N ILE A 213 15.88 -2.56 12.18
CA ILE A 213 14.86 -1.53 12.33
C ILE A 213 13.62 -1.99 11.58
N GLU A 214 12.51 -2.18 12.30
CA GLU A 214 11.22 -2.55 11.71
C GLU A 214 10.82 -1.53 10.63
N LYS A 215 10.32 -2.02 9.50
CA LYS A 215 9.97 -1.24 8.28
C LYS A 215 11.15 -0.65 7.51
N VAL A 216 12.39 -1.00 7.88
CA VAL A 216 13.60 -0.59 7.15
C VAL A 216 14.47 -1.81 6.85
N THR A 217 15.03 -2.44 7.89
CA THR A 217 15.89 -3.63 7.77
C THR A 217 15.29 -4.85 8.44
N CYS A 218 14.00 -4.79 8.78
CA CYS A 218 13.22 -5.92 9.26
C CYS A 218 11.76 -5.77 8.85
N TRP A 219 11.28 -6.75 8.09
CA TRP A 219 9.87 -6.92 7.76
C TRP A 219 9.35 -8.15 8.51
N PRO A 220 8.44 -7.95 9.50
CA PRO A 220 7.78 -9.05 10.18
C PRO A 220 7.03 -9.95 9.19
N LYS A 221 6.65 -11.15 9.65
CA LYS A 221 5.96 -12.10 8.79
C LYS A 221 4.59 -11.58 8.33
N PRO A 222 4.14 -11.96 7.12
CA PRO A 222 2.80 -11.67 6.62
C PRO A 222 1.69 -12.10 7.57
N GLU A 223 0.59 -11.34 7.63
CA GLU A 223 -0.63 -11.76 8.32
C GLU A 223 -1.25 -13.01 7.66
N VAL A 224 -1.34 -12.98 6.33
CA VAL A 224 -1.81 -14.08 5.50
C VAL A 224 -0.68 -14.48 4.54
N PRO A 225 0.00 -15.62 4.75
CA PRO A 225 1.12 -16.04 3.90
C PRO A 225 0.68 -16.73 2.59
N ASN A 226 -0.61 -17.03 2.45
CA ASN A 226 -1.18 -17.65 1.25
C ASN A 226 -1.19 -16.69 0.07
N ASN A 227 -1.03 -17.21 -1.14
CA ASN A 227 -1.25 -16.45 -2.39
C ASN A 227 -0.41 -15.16 -2.51
N MET A 228 0.73 -15.08 -1.82
CA MET A 228 1.61 -13.92 -1.92
C MET A 228 2.13 -13.73 -3.34
N ASP A 229 2.05 -12.50 -3.82
CA ASP A 229 2.57 -12.09 -5.11
C ASP A 229 4.07 -11.91 -5.04
N MET A 230 4.82 -12.80 -5.71
CA MET A 230 6.27 -12.81 -5.73
C MET A 230 6.90 -12.04 -6.91
N THR A 231 6.12 -11.23 -7.64
CA THR A 231 6.61 -10.44 -8.79
C THR A 231 7.29 -9.13 -8.38
N ILE A 232 7.23 -8.78 -7.10
CA ILE A 232 7.79 -7.59 -6.45
C ILE A 232 8.37 -8.00 -5.08
N GLY A 233 9.02 -7.08 -4.36
CA GLY A 233 9.53 -7.32 -2.99
C GLY A 233 11.06 -7.32 -2.87
N LYS A 234 11.77 -7.38 -4.00
CA LYS A 234 13.24 -7.24 -4.11
C LYS A 234 13.59 -6.47 -5.39
N LEU A 235 13.32 -5.17 -5.41
CA LEU A 235 13.41 -4.35 -6.64
C LEU A 235 14.84 -3.83 -6.90
N GLY A 236 15.74 -3.89 -5.91
CA GLY A 236 17.12 -3.43 -6.07
C GLY A 236 17.23 -1.92 -6.30
N LEU A 237 16.26 -1.14 -5.80
CA LEU A 237 16.29 0.31 -5.82
C LEU A 237 17.26 0.83 -4.76
N SER A 238 18.01 1.86 -5.12
CA SER A 238 18.79 2.69 -4.20
C SER A 238 17.88 3.66 -3.44
N ASP A 239 18.38 4.23 -2.34
CA ASP A 239 17.64 5.24 -1.58
C ASP A 239 17.20 6.44 -2.43
N THR A 240 18.08 6.88 -3.35
CA THR A 240 17.78 7.96 -4.31
C THR A 240 16.65 7.57 -5.26
N GLU A 241 16.67 6.37 -5.82
CA GLU A 241 15.61 5.88 -6.72
C GLU A 241 14.26 5.79 -5.98
N GLU A 242 14.24 5.32 -4.74
CA GLU A 242 13.03 5.32 -3.92
C GLU A 242 12.49 6.75 -3.71
N ASN A 243 13.37 7.71 -3.40
CA ASN A 243 12.97 9.11 -3.20
C ASN A 243 12.45 9.75 -4.50
N GLN A 244 13.00 9.36 -5.65
CA GLN A 244 12.50 9.80 -6.96
C GLN A 244 11.09 9.26 -7.24
N ILE A 245 10.81 7.99 -6.90
CA ILE A 245 9.44 7.44 -6.99
C ILE A 245 8.50 8.21 -6.06
N VAL A 246 8.92 8.52 -4.82
CA VAL A 246 8.12 9.36 -3.92
C VAL A 246 7.82 10.72 -4.54
N ALA A 247 8.81 11.38 -5.15
CA ALA A 247 8.62 12.65 -5.84
C ALA A 247 7.61 12.54 -6.99
N PHE A 248 7.62 11.43 -7.75
CA PHE A 248 6.60 11.16 -8.76
C PHE A 248 5.20 10.98 -8.14
N LEU A 249 5.05 10.17 -7.09
CA LEU A 249 3.76 9.93 -6.44
C LEU A 249 3.14 11.22 -5.89
N GLN A 250 3.96 12.18 -5.43
CA GLN A 250 3.50 13.50 -5.01
C GLN A 250 2.83 14.29 -6.14
N THR A 251 3.26 14.10 -7.39
CA THR A 251 2.66 14.77 -8.56
C THR A 251 1.25 14.30 -8.89
N LEU A 252 0.82 13.15 -8.33
CA LEU A 252 -0.50 12.54 -8.53
C LEU A 252 -1.59 13.13 -7.62
N THR A 253 -1.25 14.16 -6.85
CA THR A 253 -2.19 14.88 -5.98
C THR A 253 -2.95 15.92 -6.80
N ASP A 254 -4.28 15.77 -6.84
CA ASP A 254 -5.22 16.71 -7.42
C ASP A 254 -5.18 18.07 -6.69
N GLY A 255 -5.75 19.11 -7.31
CA GLY A 255 -5.71 20.48 -6.76
C GLY A 255 -4.72 21.42 -7.45
N PHE A 256 -3.94 20.94 -8.45
CA PHE A 256 -2.94 21.74 -9.16
C PHE A 256 -3.58 22.69 -10.18
N THR A 257 -4.43 22.20 -11.09
CA THR A 257 -5.13 23.04 -12.07
C THR A 257 -6.50 23.52 -11.57
N THR A 258 -7.10 22.77 -10.64
CA THR A 258 -8.41 23.07 -10.04
C THR A 258 -8.32 22.91 -8.53
N PRO A 259 -8.07 23.98 -7.75
CA PRO A 259 -7.95 23.91 -6.30
C PRO A 259 -9.22 23.41 -5.62
N TYR A 260 -9.08 22.73 -4.48
CA TYR A 260 -10.23 22.32 -3.67
C TYR A 260 -10.85 23.51 -2.92
N PRO A 261 -12.19 23.58 -2.82
CA PRO A 261 -12.88 24.65 -2.09
C PRO A 261 -12.40 24.81 -0.63
N ASP A 262 -12.09 23.70 0.04
CA ASP A 262 -11.73 23.65 1.46
C ASP A 262 -10.25 23.31 1.70
N ILE A 263 -9.37 23.56 0.72
CA ILE A 263 -7.95 23.18 0.82
C ILE A 263 -7.24 23.78 2.07
N ASN A 264 -7.74 24.90 2.60
CA ASN A 264 -7.21 25.58 3.78
C ASN A 264 -7.88 25.17 5.10
N ALA A 265 -8.92 24.31 5.06
CA ALA A 265 -9.65 23.84 6.22
C ALA A 265 -8.92 22.65 6.87
N TYR A 266 -7.90 22.95 7.67
CA TYR A 266 -7.26 21.96 8.54
C TYR A 266 -7.17 22.49 9.98
N THR A 267 -7.78 21.74 10.89
CA THR A 267 -7.83 22.03 12.34
C THR A 267 -6.90 21.12 13.17
N GLY A 268 -6.25 20.14 12.55
CA GLY A 268 -5.29 19.26 13.22
C GLY A 268 -3.90 19.89 13.38
N GLN A 269 -2.95 19.07 13.84
CA GLN A 269 -1.54 19.44 14.04
C GLN A 269 -0.65 18.59 13.15
N CYS A 270 0.33 19.22 12.50
CA CYS A 270 1.37 18.50 11.79
C CYS A 270 2.33 17.83 12.79
N GLN A 271 2.92 16.73 12.36
CA GLN A 271 4.06 16.12 13.03
C GLN A 271 5.36 16.80 12.57
N THR A 272 6.43 16.67 13.35
CA THR A 272 7.76 17.24 13.03
C THR A 272 8.87 16.34 13.58
N GLY A 273 10.05 16.40 12.97
CA GLY A 273 11.21 15.60 13.37
C GLY A 273 11.20 14.19 12.79
N GLY A 274 12.10 13.33 13.27
CA GLY A 274 12.21 11.95 12.78
C GLY A 274 12.74 11.85 11.34
N SER A 275 12.43 10.74 10.67
CA SER A 275 12.79 10.50 9.27
C SER A 275 11.65 9.81 8.54
N ALA A 276 11.51 10.04 7.24
CA ALA A 276 10.44 9.42 6.47
C ALA A 276 10.54 7.89 6.46
N ALA A 277 11.76 7.33 6.51
CA ALA A 277 11.99 5.89 6.55
C ALA A 277 11.54 5.24 7.88
N THR A 278 11.61 5.96 8.99
CA THR A 278 11.26 5.45 10.33
C THR A 278 9.99 6.06 10.90
N GLN A 279 9.22 6.80 10.10
CA GLN A 279 8.00 7.47 10.53
C GLN A 279 7.01 6.47 11.15
N GLY A 280 6.48 6.79 12.33
CA GLY A 280 5.55 5.93 13.06
C GLY A 280 6.21 4.80 13.87
N ASN A 281 7.53 4.59 13.78
CA ASN A 281 8.21 3.55 14.54
C ASN A 281 8.23 3.85 16.04
N GLU A 282 8.20 5.13 16.42
CA GLU A 282 8.03 5.60 17.79
C GLU A 282 6.70 5.15 18.43
N SER A 283 5.75 4.71 17.61
CA SER A 283 4.45 4.22 18.04
C SER A 283 4.32 2.69 17.97
N LEU A 284 5.36 1.95 17.58
CA LEU A 284 5.27 0.48 17.53
C LEU A 284 4.89 -0.10 18.90
N ILE A 285 4.03 -1.12 18.86
CA ILE A 285 3.64 -1.89 20.04
C ILE A 285 3.98 -3.36 19.80
N LEU A 286 4.24 -4.09 20.87
CA LEU A 286 4.47 -5.52 20.80
C LEU A 286 3.17 -6.23 20.42
N THR A 287 3.20 -7.00 19.33
CA THR A 287 2.11 -7.92 19.01
C THR A 287 2.00 -8.97 20.12
N PRO A 288 0.84 -9.16 20.77
CA PRO A 288 0.69 -10.23 21.76
C PRO A 288 0.88 -11.61 21.10
N PRO A 289 1.10 -12.67 21.88
CA PRO A 289 1.08 -14.03 21.36
C PRO A 289 -0.20 -14.26 20.55
N LEU A 290 -0.04 -14.57 19.26
CA LEU A 290 -1.19 -14.76 18.38
C LEU A 290 -1.87 -16.10 18.70
N PRO A 291 -3.17 -16.11 19.02
CA PRO A 291 -3.92 -17.35 19.08
C PRO A 291 -4.11 -17.93 17.66
N PRO A 292 -4.52 -19.21 17.56
CA PRO A 292 -4.94 -19.79 16.30
C PRO A 292 -5.98 -18.93 15.60
N CYS A 293 -5.95 -18.87 14.27
CA CYS A 293 -7.01 -18.20 13.52
C CYS A 293 -8.38 -18.77 13.91
N ALA A 294 -9.33 -17.87 14.18
CA ALA A 294 -10.67 -18.23 14.63
C ALA A 294 -11.38 -19.12 13.60
N SER A 295 -12.09 -20.16 14.07
CA SER A 295 -12.82 -21.08 13.19
C SER A 295 -13.92 -20.41 12.39
N ALA A 296 -14.51 -19.33 12.90
CA ALA A 296 -15.48 -18.50 12.17
C ALA A 296 -14.86 -17.67 11.02
N VAL A 297 -13.53 -17.61 10.95
CA VAL A 297 -12.77 -16.92 9.89
C VAL A 297 -12.08 -17.95 9.01
N CYS A 298 -11.09 -18.68 9.54
CA CYS A 298 -10.29 -19.64 8.78
C CYS A 298 -10.89 -21.05 8.70
N GLY A 299 -11.95 -21.35 9.48
CA GLY A 299 -12.66 -22.63 9.43
C GLY A 299 -13.87 -22.64 8.50
N VAL A 300 -14.14 -21.54 7.78
CA VAL A 300 -15.26 -21.44 6.83
C VAL A 300 -14.87 -22.07 5.51
N SER A 301 -15.58 -23.13 5.13
CA SER A 301 -15.29 -23.87 3.90
C SER A 301 -15.53 -23.06 2.62
N PRO A 302 -14.73 -23.30 1.56
CA PRO A 302 -13.55 -24.17 1.51
C PRO A 302 -12.34 -23.54 2.21
N VAL A 303 -11.77 -24.16 3.24
CA VAL A 303 -10.78 -23.51 4.12
C VAL A 303 -9.50 -23.03 3.39
N PRO A 304 -8.75 -22.04 3.95
CA PRO A 304 -7.45 -21.64 3.41
C PRO A 304 -6.48 -22.82 3.26
N ASN A 305 -5.66 -22.80 2.21
CA ASN A 305 -4.65 -23.82 1.94
C ASN A 305 -3.30 -23.17 1.53
N PRO A 306 -2.21 -23.37 2.27
CA PRO A 306 -2.13 -24.07 3.56
C PRO A 306 -2.98 -23.42 4.67
N PRO A 307 -3.30 -24.14 5.76
CA PRO A 307 -4.00 -23.57 6.91
C PRO A 307 -3.22 -22.41 7.54
N ILE A 308 -3.92 -21.35 7.92
CA ILE A 308 -3.35 -20.18 8.58
C ILE A 308 -3.32 -20.42 10.09
N GLN A 309 -2.15 -20.24 10.71
CA GLN A 309 -1.96 -20.32 12.16
C GLN A 309 -2.36 -19.02 12.86
#